data_AF-A0A1M7GFM6-F1
#
_entry.id   AF-A0A1M7GFM6-F1
#
_cell.length_a   1.000
_cell.length_b   1.000
_cell.length_c   1.000
_cell.angle_alpha   90.00
_cell.angle_beta   90.00
_cell.angle_gamma   90.00
#
_symmetry.space_group_name_H-M   'P 1'
#
loop_
_entity.id
_entity.type
_entity.pdbx_description
1 polymer ?
#
loop_
_entity_poly.entity_id
_entity_poly.type
_entity_poly.pdbx_seq_one_letter_code
_entity_poly.pdbx_strand_id
1 'polypeptide(L)'
;MNNAKETNEFCSFLLAKLKRKLLEKGVQSDSYRRNPLSLETEKDIDSKINSYAPEALMVIQQKIIHYTNGRVDGGTIEISLIDSETKKTVWKSEFEFYAMFRMTDAVDKSIKKIVNKLIEDKLIKA
;
A
#
# COMPACT_ATOMS: atom_id res chain seq x y z
N MET A 1 9.48 23.16 3.94
CA MET A 1 9.07 22.00 3.09
C MET A 1 8.09 21.16 3.90
N ASN A 2 6.99 20.72 3.30
CA ASN A 2 5.92 20.02 4.02
C ASN A 2 6.07 18.52 3.80
N ASN A 3 6.77 17.84 4.71
CA ASN A 3 7.05 16.39 4.65
C ASN A 3 5.77 15.55 4.54
N ALA A 4 4.63 16.06 5.04
CA ALA A 4 3.33 15.40 4.87
C ALA A 4 2.87 15.36 3.39
N LYS A 5 3.22 16.38 2.59
CA LYS A 5 2.88 16.43 1.16
C LYS A 5 3.65 15.36 0.37
N GLU A 6 4.95 15.22 0.62
CA GLU A 6 5.81 14.25 -0.07
C GLU A 6 5.39 12.80 0.25
N THR A 7 5.12 12.50 1.53
CA THR A 7 4.56 11.20 1.94
C THR A 7 3.20 10.92 1.31
N ASN A 8 2.32 11.94 1.25
CA ASN A 8 1.01 11.80 0.63
C ASN A 8 1.10 11.51 -0.88
N GLU A 9 1.99 12.18 -1.59
CA GLU A 9 2.24 11.94 -3.01
C GLU A 9 2.81 10.53 -3.23
N PHE A 10 3.79 10.10 -2.42
CA PHE A 10 4.34 8.75 -2.50
C PHE A 10 3.25 7.68 -2.34
N CYS A 11 2.42 7.77 -1.30
CA CYS A 11 1.32 6.83 -1.06
C CYS A 11 0.29 6.84 -2.20
N SER A 12 -0.04 8.02 -2.75
CA SER A 12 -0.92 8.14 -3.92
C SER A 12 -0.36 7.43 -5.15
N PHE A 13 0.92 7.65 -5.47
CA PHE A 13 1.57 7.00 -6.61
C PHE A 13 1.72 5.50 -6.41
N LEU A 14 2.06 5.07 -5.18
CA LEU A 14 2.15 3.66 -4.82
C LEU A 14 0.81 2.95 -5.05
N LEU A 15 -0.29 3.48 -4.49
CA LEU A 15 -1.62 2.88 -4.64
C LEU A 15 -2.06 2.83 -6.10
N ALA A 16 -1.90 3.92 -6.85
CA ALA A 16 -2.29 3.98 -8.26
C ALA A 16 -1.50 2.97 -9.12
N LYS A 17 -0.17 2.89 -8.94
CA LYS A 17 0.67 1.94 -9.68
C LYS A 17 0.42 0.50 -9.25
N LEU A 18 0.19 0.24 -7.97
CA LEU A 18 -0.14 -1.10 -7.46
C LEU A 18 -1.45 -1.60 -8.06
N LYS A 19 -2.52 -0.78 -8.02
CA LYS A 19 -3.82 -1.09 -8.64
C LYS A 19 -3.66 -1.45 -10.11
N ARG A 20 -2.89 -0.66 -10.87
CA ARG A 20 -2.59 -0.96 -12.28
C ARG A 20 -1.87 -2.29 -12.45
N LYS A 21 -0.85 -2.58 -11.64
CA LYS A 21 -0.10 -3.84 -11.72
C LYS A 21 -0.93 -5.06 -11.32
N LEU A 22 -1.80 -4.94 -10.33
CA LEU A 22 -2.76 -5.99 -9.98
C LEU A 22 -3.74 -6.25 -11.13
N LEU A 23 -4.26 -5.19 -11.76
CA LEU A 23 -5.14 -5.31 -12.92
C LEU A 23 -4.45 -5.99 -14.12
N GLU A 24 -3.18 -5.65 -14.39
CA GLU A 24 -2.36 -6.35 -15.41
C GLU A 24 -2.22 -7.86 -15.12
N LYS A 25 -2.37 -8.29 -13.86
CA LYS A 25 -2.38 -9.69 -13.43
C LYS A 25 -3.78 -10.30 -13.33
N GLY A 26 -4.81 -9.58 -13.77
CA GLY A 26 -6.21 -10.02 -13.72
C GLY A 26 -6.86 -9.89 -12.34
N VAL A 27 -6.23 -9.17 -11.40
CA VAL A 27 -6.78 -8.92 -10.06
C VAL A 27 -7.48 -7.58 -10.07
N GLN A 28 -8.82 -7.62 -10.00
CA GLN A 28 -9.61 -6.42 -9.80
C GLN A 28 -9.41 -5.90 -8.38
N SER A 29 -9.12 -4.62 -8.25
CA SER A 29 -8.86 -3.99 -6.96
C SER A 29 -9.46 -2.60 -6.92
N ASP A 30 -9.89 -2.21 -5.73
CA ASP A 30 -10.12 -0.81 -5.42
C ASP A 30 -9.28 -0.40 -4.22
N SER A 31 -9.15 0.91 -4.01
CA SER A 31 -8.25 1.46 -3.00
C SER A 31 -8.93 2.56 -2.21
N TYR A 32 -8.88 2.44 -0.89
CA TYR A 32 -9.24 3.49 0.04
C TYR A 32 -8.01 3.93 0.82
N ARG A 33 -7.79 5.24 0.91
CA ARG A 33 -6.73 5.83 1.73
C ARG A 33 -7.38 6.57 2.88
N ARG A 34 -7.10 6.13 4.11
CA ARG A 34 -7.53 6.84 5.32
C ARG A 34 -6.91 8.24 5.35
N ASN A 35 -7.74 9.26 5.49
CA ASN A 35 -7.30 10.61 5.79
C ASN A 35 -7.41 10.83 7.31
N PRO A 36 -6.30 11.03 8.04
CA PRO A 36 -6.35 11.20 9.49
C PRO A 36 -7.04 12.49 9.93
N LEU A 37 -7.21 13.46 9.03
CA LEU A 37 -7.96 14.70 9.26
C LEU A 37 -9.45 14.56 8.91
N SER A 38 -9.89 13.38 8.47
CA SER A 38 -11.29 13.10 8.20
C SER A 38 -12.06 12.86 9.49
N LEU A 39 -13.32 13.27 9.50
CA LEU A 39 -14.28 12.94 10.57
C LEU A 39 -14.92 11.55 10.36
N GLU A 40 -14.49 10.81 9.34
CA GLU A 40 -14.95 9.45 9.09
C GLU A 40 -14.62 8.53 10.26
N THR A 41 -15.65 7.84 10.73
CA THR A 41 -15.52 6.81 11.76
C THR A 41 -15.00 5.52 11.14
N GLU A 42 -14.49 4.61 11.98
CA GLU A 42 -14.12 3.26 11.52
C GLU A 42 -15.30 2.53 10.88
N LYS A 43 -16.52 2.75 11.41
CA LYS A 43 -17.75 2.20 10.85
C LYS A 43 -18.03 2.70 9.43
N ASP A 44 -17.73 3.96 9.14
CA ASP A 44 -17.90 4.51 7.78
C ASP A 44 -16.90 3.88 6.81
N ILE A 45 -15.67 3.67 7.26
CA ILE A 45 -14.61 3.02 6.49
C ILE A 45 -14.97 1.56 6.22
N ASP A 46 -15.40 0.82 7.25
CA ASP A 46 -15.83 -0.56 7.14
C ASP A 46 -17.02 -0.70 6.20
N SER A 47 -17.98 0.23 6.28
CA SER A 47 -19.14 0.24 5.37
C SER A 47 -18.72 0.41 3.91
N LYS A 48 -17.74 1.28 3.63
CA LYS A 48 -17.19 1.45 2.28
C LYS A 48 -16.47 0.20 1.80
N ILE A 49 -15.62 -0.39 2.63
CA ILE A 49 -14.89 -1.63 2.28
C ILE A 49 -15.89 -2.77 2.04
N ASN A 50 -16.87 -2.95 2.92
CA ASN A 50 -17.87 -4.01 2.81
C ASN A 50 -18.79 -3.81 1.60
N SER A 51 -19.08 -2.57 1.19
CA SER A 51 -19.88 -2.29 -0.01
C SER A 51 -19.22 -2.77 -1.31
N TYR A 52 -17.90 -2.90 -1.32
CA TYR A 52 -17.14 -3.47 -2.45
C TYR A 52 -17.17 -5.01 -2.46
N ALA A 53 -17.61 -5.65 -1.37
CA ALA A 53 -17.61 -7.11 -1.19
C ALA A 53 -16.31 -7.80 -1.63
N PRO A 54 -15.13 -7.37 -1.11
CA PRO A 54 -13.85 -7.96 -1.51
C PRO A 54 -13.73 -9.42 -1.03
N GLU A 55 -13.04 -10.25 -1.80
CA GLU A 55 -12.60 -11.59 -1.35
C GLU A 55 -11.48 -11.47 -0.32
N ALA A 56 -10.59 -10.48 -0.48
CA ALA A 56 -9.50 -10.20 0.45
C ALA A 56 -9.24 -8.69 0.59
N LEU A 57 -8.85 -8.28 1.79
CA LEU A 57 -8.48 -6.91 2.10
C LEU A 57 -6.96 -6.80 2.24
N MET A 58 -6.34 -5.98 1.37
CA MET A 58 -4.93 -5.62 1.51
C MET A 58 -4.79 -4.33 2.31
N VAL A 59 -4.08 -4.40 3.44
CA VAL A 59 -3.76 -3.25 4.29
C VAL A 59 -2.29 -2.90 4.10
N ILE A 60 -2.02 -1.66 3.68
CA ILE A 60 -0.66 -1.12 3.54
C ILE A 60 -0.47 -0.06 4.62
N GLN A 61 0.43 -0.32 5.57
CA GLN A 61 0.74 0.57 6.68
C GLN A 61 2.20 1.01 6.62
N GLN A 62 2.44 2.31 6.62
CA GLN A 62 3.78 2.84 6.83
C GLN A 62 4.14 2.72 8.33
N LYS A 63 5.20 1.99 8.64
CA LYS A 63 5.68 1.77 10.03
C LYS A 63 6.80 2.73 10.40
N ILE A 64 7.74 2.94 9.49
CA ILE A 64 8.95 3.73 9.72
C ILE A 64 9.11 4.74 8.59
N ILE A 65 9.55 5.95 8.93
CA ILE A 65 9.96 7.00 7.99
C ILE A 65 11.43 7.29 8.26
N HIS A 66 12.26 7.20 7.23
CA HIS A 66 13.67 7.58 7.28
C HIS A 66 13.82 9.05 6.88
N TYR A 67 14.75 9.72 7.56
CA TYR A 67 15.08 11.12 7.31
C TYR A 67 16.59 11.29 7.18
N THR A 68 17.01 11.95 6.10
CA THR A 68 18.39 12.44 5.93
C THR A 68 18.36 13.93 5.70
N ASN A 69 19.17 14.68 6.48
CA ASN A 69 19.24 16.15 6.42
C ASN A 69 17.87 16.85 6.51
N GLY A 70 16.97 16.31 7.35
CA GLY A 70 15.62 16.84 7.55
C GLY A 70 14.62 16.55 6.42
N ARG A 71 14.98 15.72 5.44
CA ARG A 71 14.13 15.31 4.32
C ARG A 71 13.80 13.83 4.39
N VAL A 72 12.59 13.45 4.01
CA VAL A 72 12.19 12.05 3.90
C VAL A 72 12.99 11.39 2.78
N ASP A 73 13.69 10.31 3.09
CA ASP A 73 14.55 9.60 2.13
C ASP A 73 14.28 8.10 2.06
N GLY A 74 13.26 7.62 2.78
CA GLY A 74 12.86 6.22 2.77
C GLY A 74 11.93 5.85 3.90
N GLY A 75 11.79 4.55 4.13
CA GLY A 75 11.02 4.00 5.24
C GLY A 75 10.67 2.55 5.05
N THR A 76 9.83 2.05 5.95
CA THR A 76 9.32 0.68 5.93
C THR A 76 7.81 0.70 5.85
N ILE A 77 7.26 -0.07 4.90
CA ILE A 77 5.84 -0.39 4.85
C ILE A 77 5.63 -1.85 5.27
N GLU A 78 4.56 -2.09 5.99
CA GLU A 78 4.00 -3.40 6.24
C GLU A 78 2.79 -3.58 5.33
N ILE A 79 2.70 -4.72 4.65
CA ILE A 79 1.55 -5.11 3.86
C ILE A 79 0.98 -6.38 4.46
N SER A 80 -0.31 -6.36 4.77
CA SER A 80 -1.05 -7.53 5.25
C SER A 80 -2.20 -7.84 4.30
N LEU A 81 -2.47 -9.12 4.09
CA LEU A 81 -3.64 -9.61 3.37
C LEU A 81 -4.56 -10.31 4.37
N ILE A 82 -5.79 -9.83 4.46
CA ILE A 82 -6.82 -10.33 5.36
C ILE A 82 -7.87 -11.02 4.50
N ASP A 83 -8.14 -12.29 4.79
CA ASP A 83 -9.22 -13.03 4.16
C ASP A 83 -10.57 -12.50 4.64
N SER A 84 -11.47 -12.17 3.70
CA SER A 84 -12.70 -11.45 4.05
C SER A 84 -13.76 -12.36 4.66
N GLU A 85 -13.68 -13.67 4.47
CA GLU A 85 -14.59 -14.64 5.08
C GLU A 85 -14.20 -14.93 6.54
N THR A 86 -12.96 -15.34 6.76
CA THR A 86 -12.45 -15.75 8.08
C THR A 86 -11.98 -14.58 8.94
N LYS A 87 -11.79 -13.39 8.34
CA LYS A 87 -11.21 -12.18 8.97
C LYS A 87 -9.80 -12.39 9.51
N LYS A 88 -9.09 -13.43 9.06
CA LYS A 88 -7.73 -13.74 9.49
C LYS A 88 -6.72 -13.13 8.53
N THR A 89 -5.61 -12.65 9.08
CA THR A 89 -4.43 -12.33 8.27
C THR A 89 -3.85 -13.63 7.71
N VAL A 90 -3.92 -13.78 6.39
CA VAL A 90 -3.42 -14.97 5.67
C VAL A 90 -2.02 -14.76 5.10
N TRP A 91 -1.60 -13.51 4.96
CA TRP A 91 -0.25 -13.16 4.52
C TRP A 91 0.17 -11.81 5.08
N LYS A 92 1.47 -11.66 5.33
CA LYS A 92 2.07 -10.44 5.86
C LYS A 92 3.52 -10.33 5.40
N SER A 93 3.94 -9.14 4.99
CA SER A 93 5.33 -8.85 4.64
C SER A 93 5.70 -7.40 4.91
N GLU A 94 6.99 -7.13 5.07
CA GLU A 94 7.54 -5.80 5.28
C GLU A 94 8.51 -5.46 4.14
N PHE A 95 8.45 -4.21 3.68
CA PHE A 95 9.27 -3.71 2.59
C PHE A 95 9.92 -2.40 2.97
N GLU A 96 11.25 -2.41 2.92
CA GLU A 96 12.04 -1.18 2.97
C GLU A 96 12.12 -0.53 1.58
N PHE A 97 11.90 0.78 1.56
CA PHE A 97 12.06 1.62 0.39
C PHE A 97 13.00 2.78 0.70
N TYR A 98 13.79 3.16 -0.30
CA TYR A 98 14.66 4.32 -0.26
C TYR A 98 14.28 5.25 -1.41
N ALA A 99 14.01 6.50 -1.08
CA ALA A 99 13.53 7.57 -1.95
C ALA A 99 14.48 8.78 -1.99
N MET A 100 15.76 8.59 -1.64
CA MET A 100 16.77 9.65 -1.58
C MET A 100 16.96 10.41 -2.92
N PHE A 101 16.58 9.81 -4.06
CA PHE A 101 16.55 10.46 -5.37
C PHE A 101 15.32 10.03 -6.19
N ARG A 102 14.58 11.01 -6.72
CA ARG A 102 13.41 10.85 -7.63
C ARG A 102 12.35 9.87 -7.12
N MET A 103 11.33 10.40 -6.45
CA MET A 103 10.19 9.66 -5.88
C MET A 103 9.58 8.61 -6.84
N THR A 104 9.53 8.87 -8.14
CA THR A 104 9.01 7.93 -9.15
C THR A 104 9.77 6.62 -9.22
N ASP A 105 11.10 6.69 -9.17
CA ASP A 105 12.00 5.53 -9.32
C ASP A 105 11.92 4.65 -8.07
N ALA A 106 11.80 5.29 -6.90
CA ALA A 106 11.57 4.61 -5.63
C ALA A 106 10.22 3.87 -5.64
N VAL A 107 9.15 4.51 -6.11
CA VAL A 107 7.83 3.87 -6.23
C VAL A 107 7.91 2.68 -7.18
N ASP A 108 8.53 2.81 -8.36
CA ASP A 108 8.62 1.69 -9.32
C ASP A 108 9.41 0.49 -8.78
N LYS A 109 10.52 0.75 -8.08
CA LYS A 109 11.28 -0.31 -7.40
C LYS A 109 10.46 -0.98 -6.32
N SER A 110 9.75 -0.22 -5.49
CA SER A 110 8.88 -0.76 -4.44
C SER A 110 7.75 -1.61 -5.02
N ILE A 111 7.05 -1.11 -6.05
CA ILE A 111 5.99 -1.87 -6.71
C ILE A 111 6.52 -3.17 -7.32
N LYS A 112 7.69 -3.14 -7.98
CA LYS A 112 8.32 -4.35 -8.51
C LYS A 112 8.61 -5.36 -7.41
N LYS A 113 9.17 -4.93 -6.27
CA LYS A 113 9.43 -5.80 -5.12
C LYS A 113 8.14 -6.41 -4.57
N ILE A 114 7.10 -5.61 -4.37
CA ILE A 114 5.81 -6.07 -3.85
C ILE A 114 5.19 -7.10 -4.80
N VAL A 115 5.06 -6.76 -6.08
CA VAL A 115 4.45 -7.66 -7.08
C VAL A 115 5.23 -8.97 -7.21
N ASN A 116 6.56 -8.90 -7.27
CA ASN A 116 7.39 -10.11 -7.31
C ASN A 116 7.16 -10.98 -6.08
N LYS A 117 7.09 -10.38 -4.89
CA LYS A 117 6.84 -11.14 -3.66
C LYS A 117 5.47 -11.81 -3.65
N LEU A 118 4.43 -11.11 -4.13
CA LEU A 118 3.09 -11.68 -4.28
C LEU A 118 3.07 -12.86 -5.28
N ILE A 119 3.88 -12.79 -6.35
CA ILE A 119 4.03 -13.89 -7.33
C ILE A 119 4.79 -15.06 -6.70
N GLU A 120 5.93 -14.80 -6.06
CA GLU A 120 6.77 -15.81 -5.39
C GLU A 120 5.97 -16.59 -4.34
N ASP A 121 5.14 -15.89 -3.58
CA ASP A 121 4.27 -16.46 -2.55
C ASP A 121 2.95 -17.02 -3.13
N LYS A 122 2.80 -17.01 -4.46
CA LYS A 122 1.64 -17.56 -5.20
C LYS A 122 0.30 -16.92 -4.84
N LEU A 123 0.30 -15.66 -4.42
CA LEU A 123 -0.90 -14.88 -4.16
C LEU A 123 -1.50 -14.31 -5.44
N ILE A 124 -0.67 -14.06 -6.45
CA ILE A 124 -1.09 -13.61 -7.79
C ILE A 124 -0.30 -14.35 -8.88
N LYS A 125 -0.80 -14.29 -10.13
CA LYS A 125 -0.16 -14.97 -11.27
C LYS A 125 1.13 -14.26 -11.72
N ALA A 126 2.08 -15.07 -12.20
CA ALA A 126 3.37 -14.63 -12.74
C ALA A 126 3.26 -13.75 -13.99
#